data_AF-M1AWJ7-F1
#
_entry.id   AF-M1AWJ7-F1
#
_cell.length_a   1.000
_cell.length_b   1.000
_cell.length_c   1.000
_cell.angle_alpha   90.00
_cell.angle_beta   90.00
_cell.angle_gamma   90.00
#
_symmetry.space_group_name_H-M   'P 1'
#
loop_
_entity.id
_entity.type
_entity.pdbx_description
1 polymer ?
#
loop_
_entity_poly.entity_id
_entity_poly.type
_entity_poly.pdbx_seq_one_letter_code
_entity_poly.pdbx_strand_id
1 'polypeptide(L)'
;MINNIPFDHSANMMEQIGKNQYPMINDDVYEVYTSSEFMNYIGEPLSCSEERSNFHLMVFWTNNQPQSTSVKEKIKLALQRIETSQVILLQFWGLENIEGRNYLSTSGQPFGLRYLYKGLCWYRKHCQGYKYSVDKGENPEQGREKTHLFGPPTRVFQQKLPESSTHVGYYTNEEFPMRDHVLQCGVRTYLALPVFEPIEKNCIGVIELVTVWKGGYLTCEVERVLNPLEVRPISLFLAFRQIHIVRVS
;
A
#
# COMPACT_ATOMS: atom_id res chain seq x y z
N MET A 1 -37.54 -46.54 25.65
CA MET A 1 -38.61 -45.91 24.86
C MET A 1 -38.14 -44.52 24.45
N ILE A 2 -38.44 -44.15 23.19
CA ILE A 2 -38.28 -42.82 22.55
C ILE A 2 -36.84 -42.55 22.05
N ASN A 3 -36.56 -42.10 20.82
CA ASN A 3 -37.14 -42.18 19.47
C ASN A 3 -36.06 -41.61 18.52
N ASN A 4 -35.94 -42.16 17.30
CA ASN A 4 -35.22 -41.58 16.16
C ASN A 4 -35.81 -40.19 15.79
N ILE A 5 -35.09 -39.19 15.27
CA ILE A 5 -34.72 -38.84 13.86
C ILE A 5 -34.38 -37.30 13.89
N PRO A 6 -33.63 -36.63 12.97
CA PRO A 6 -32.61 -37.05 11.99
C PRO A 6 -31.25 -36.33 12.14
N PHE A 7 -30.23 -36.91 11.50
CA PHE A 7 -29.06 -36.21 11.00
C PHE A 7 -29.47 -35.01 10.12
N ASP A 8 -29.12 -33.79 10.52
CA ASP A 8 -29.17 -32.63 9.64
C ASP A 8 -27.87 -32.53 8.82
N HIS A 9 -28.05 -32.32 7.53
CA HIS A 9 -27.08 -32.45 6.46
C HIS A 9 -26.46 -31.08 6.14
N SER A 10 -25.87 -30.42 7.13
CA SER A 10 -25.39 -29.04 6.98
C SER A 10 -23.93 -28.78 7.40
N ALA A 11 -23.17 -29.82 7.76
CA ALA A 11 -21.79 -29.68 8.22
C ALA A 11 -20.71 -29.95 7.15
N ASN A 12 -21.06 -30.04 5.85
CA ASN A 12 -20.11 -30.46 4.81
C ASN A 12 -20.05 -29.52 3.59
N MET A 13 -20.08 -28.20 3.85
CA MET A 13 -19.93 -27.19 2.78
C MET A 13 -18.90 -26.08 3.10
N MET A 14 -18.01 -26.30 4.06
CA MET A 14 -16.91 -25.37 4.38
C MET A 14 -15.52 -26.00 4.35
N GLU A 15 -15.39 -27.27 3.95
CA GLU A 15 -14.09 -27.97 3.87
C GLU A 15 -13.66 -28.31 2.43
N GLN A 16 -14.10 -27.51 1.43
CA GLN A 16 -13.59 -27.58 0.06
C GLN A 16 -13.43 -26.19 -0.57
N ILE A 17 -12.66 -25.32 0.07
CA ILE A 17 -11.91 -24.30 -0.69
C ILE A 17 -10.45 -24.74 -0.61
N GLY A 18 -10.01 -25.33 -1.71
CA GLY A 18 -8.76 -26.03 -1.84
C GLY A 18 -7.58 -25.25 -1.29
N LYS A 19 -6.69 -26.00 -0.64
CA LYS A 19 -5.25 -25.75 -0.64
C LYS A 19 -4.77 -25.64 -2.08
N ASN A 20 -5.02 -24.51 -2.74
CA ASN A 20 -4.22 -24.11 -3.87
C ASN A 20 -2.89 -23.65 -3.28
N GLN A 21 -1.94 -24.59 -3.25
CA GLN A 21 -0.52 -24.28 -3.22
C GLN A 21 -0.26 -23.24 -4.31
N TYR A 22 -0.10 -21.98 -3.91
CA TYR A 22 0.47 -20.98 -4.79
C TYR A 22 1.92 -21.40 -5.04
N PRO A 23 2.34 -21.60 -6.30
CA PRO A 23 3.65 -22.11 -6.60
C PRO A 23 4.70 -21.17 -6.01
N MET A 24 5.67 -21.74 -5.30
CA MET A 24 6.91 -21.03 -4.99
C MET A 24 7.55 -20.67 -6.34
N ILE A 25 7.47 -19.39 -6.70
CA ILE A 25 7.86 -18.87 -8.02
C ILE A 25 9.37 -19.05 -8.18
N ASN A 26 9.76 -19.94 -9.11
CA ASN A 26 11.10 -19.97 -9.70
C ASN A 26 11.38 -18.63 -10.40
N ASP A 27 12.64 -18.20 -10.37
CA ASP A 27 13.11 -16.94 -10.97
C ASP A 27 12.57 -16.73 -12.42
N ASP A 28 12.12 -15.49 -12.68
CA ASP A 28 12.05 -14.82 -13.99
C ASP A 28 10.85 -14.97 -14.95
N VAL A 29 9.65 -15.33 -14.50
CA VAL A 29 8.42 -15.01 -15.28
C VAL A 29 7.53 -14.03 -14.53
N TYR A 30 7.69 -12.75 -14.88
CA TYR A 30 6.88 -11.71 -14.29
C TYR A 30 5.52 -11.60 -15.02
N GLU A 31 4.48 -12.24 -14.49
CA GLU A 31 3.13 -12.13 -15.06
C GLU A 31 2.56 -10.71 -14.92
N VAL A 32 2.00 -10.19 -16.02
CA VAL A 32 1.32 -8.89 -16.07
C VAL A 32 -0.14 -9.09 -16.50
N TYR A 33 -1.04 -8.26 -15.96
CA TYR A 33 -2.40 -8.15 -16.46
C TYR A 33 -2.46 -7.22 -17.68
N THR A 34 -3.39 -7.49 -18.59
CA THR A 34 -3.96 -6.44 -19.45
C THR A 34 -4.78 -5.45 -18.62
N SER A 35 -5.00 -4.25 -19.14
CA SER A 35 -5.86 -3.25 -18.45
C SER A 35 -7.25 -3.81 -18.14
N SER A 36 -7.88 -4.53 -19.07
CA SER A 36 -9.21 -5.11 -18.86
C SER A 36 -9.22 -6.20 -17.78
N GLU A 37 -8.22 -7.08 -17.76
CA GLU A 37 -8.10 -8.11 -16.71
C GLU A 37 -7.90 -7.47 -15.33
N PHE A 38 -7.05 -6.44 -15.24
CA PHE A 38 -6.83 -5.74 -13.99
C PHE A 38 -8.11 -5.04 -13.50
N MET A 39 -8.84 -4.35 -14.38
CA MET A 39 -10.09 -3.67 -14.02
C MET A 39 -11.15 -4.66 -13.54
N ASN A 40 -11.24 -5.84 -14.15
CA ASN A 40 -12.12 -6.90 -13.66
C ASN A 40 -11.63 -7.47 -12.32
N TYR A 41 -10.31 -7.64 -12.16
CA TYR A 41 -9.71 -8.17 -10.94
C TYR A 41 -9.90 -7.23 -9.75
N ILE A 42 -9.65 -5.93 -9.90
CA ILE A 42 -9.75 -4.95 -8.80
C ILE A 42 -11.20 -4.80 -8.33
N GLY A 43 -12.17 -4.95 -9.24
CA GLY A 43 -13.60 -5.02 -8.90
C GLY A 43 -14.20 -3.69 -8.42
N GLU A 44 -13.50 -2.57 -8.66
CA GLU A 44 -13.94 -1.22 -8.29
C GLU A 44 -14.00 -0.33 -9.54
N PRO A 45 -14.96 0.62 -9.60
CA PRO A 45 -15.04 1.58 -10.69
C PRO A 45 -13.91 2.61 -10.56
N LEU A 46 -12.82 2.37 -11.30
CA LEU A 46 -11.65 3.27 -11.36
C LEU A 46 -11.55 3.95 -12.73
N SER A 47 -11.12 5.21 -12.71
CA SER A 47 -10.52 5.85 -13.88
C SER A 47 -9.02 5.59 -13.91
N CYS A 48 -8.45 5.59 -15.11
CA CYS A 48 -7.01 5.45 -15.35
C CYS A 48 -6.52 6.63 -16.17
N SER A 49 -5.29 7.08 -15.93
CA SER A 49 -4.64 8.09 -16.76
C SER A 49 -4.39 7.55 -18.16
N GLU A 50 -4.44 8.45 -19.14
CA GLU A 50 -3.95 8.16 -20.48
C GLU A 50 -2.44 7.86 -20.46
N GLU A 51 -2.01 6.98 -21.35
CA GLU A 51 -0.59 6.64 -21.50
C GLU A 51 0.15 7.82 -22.11
N ARG A 52 1.04 8.45 -21.33
CA ARG A 52 1.83 9.62 -21.77
C ARG A 52 3.20 9.25 -22.31
N SER A 53 3.80 8.21 -21.75
CA SER A 53 5.09 7.67 -22.19
C SER A 53 5.32 6.30 -21.55
N ASN A 54 6.29 5.57 -22.10
CA ASN A 54 6.74 4.31 -21.52
C ASN A 54 7.28 4.42 -20.10
N PHE A 55 7.65 5.59 -19.55
CA PHE A 55 8.21 5.68 -18.19
C PHE A 55 7.21 6.22 -17.14
N HIS A 56 6.04 6.68 -17.58
CA HIS A 56 5.05 7.24 -16.68
C HIS A 56 4.28 6.13 -15.96
N LEU A 57 3.79 6.44 -14.76
CA LEU A 57 2.87 5.56 -14.04
C LEU A 57 1.50 5.53 -14.72
N MET A 58 0.88 4.34 -14.76
CA MET A 58 -0.57 4.20 -14.92
C MET A 58 -1.23 4.61 -13.60
N VAL A 59 -1.82 5.80 -13.55
CA VAL A 59 -2.44 6.35 -12.34
C VAL A 59 -3.93 6.04 -12.33
N PHE A 60 -4.40 5.47 -11.24
CA PHE A 60 -5.79 5.08 -11.03
C PHE A 60 -6.43 5.89 -9.90
N TRP A 61 -7.70 6.24 -10.05
CA TRP A 61 -8.47 6.96 -9.02
C TRP A 61 -9.98 6.69 -9.15
N THR A 62 -10.73 6.93 -8.08
CA THR A 62 -12.20 6.88 -8.07
C THR A 62 -12.78 8.26 -8.37
N ASN A 63 -13.82 8.35 -9.21
CA ASN A 63 -14.45 9.63 -9.61
C ASN A 63 -15.44 10.22 -8.60
N ASN A 64 -15.39 9.80 -7.34
CA ASN A 64 -16.50 9.98 -6.43
C ASN A 64 -16.63 11.37 -5.78
N GLN A 65 -15.82 12.40 -6.13
CA GLN A 65 -16.13 13.78 -5.74
C GLN A 65 -15.68 14.87 -6.74
N PRO A 66 -16.55 15.84 -7.08
CA PRO A 66 -16.20 17.02 -7.86
C PRO A 66 -15.69 18.14 -6.96
N GLN A 67 -14.45 18.08 -6.47
CA GLN A 67 -13.77 19.27 -5.94
C GLN A 67 -12.28 19.26 -6.30
N SER A 68 -11.88 20.17 -7.20
CA SER A 68 -10.53 20.35 -7.73
C SER A 68 -9.50 20.87 -6.70
N THR A 69 -9.79 20.76 -5.41
CA THR A 69 -8.95 21.23 -4.29
C THR A 69 -8.61 20.14 -3.28
N SER A 70 -9.15 18.92 -3.43
CA SER A 70 -8.93 17.84 -2.46
C SER A 70 -7.49 17.33 -2.47
N VAL A 71 -7.02 16.85 -1.31
CA VAL A 71 -5.70 16.18 -1.17
C VAL A 71 -5.55 15.05 -2.20
N LYS A 72 -6.62 14.28 -2.44
CA LYS A 72 -6.64 13.19 -3.43
C LYS A 72 -6.31 13.68 -4.84
N GLU A 73 -6.82 14.84 -5.23
CA GLU A 73 -6.52 15.44 -6.55
C GLU A 73 -5.05 15.83 -6.66
N LYS A 74 -4.49 16.45 -5.61
CA LYS A 74 -3.06 16.81 -5.58
C LYS A 74 -2.17 15.58 -5.64
N ILE A 75 -2.50 14.52 -4.88
CA ILE A 75 -1.77 13.25 -4.94
C ILE A 75 -1.88 12.65 -6.35
N LYS A 76 -3.07 12.60 -6.94
CA LYS A 76 -3.26 12.09 -8.31
C LYS A 76 -2.37 12.84 -9.30
N LEU A 77 -2.40 14.17 -9.29
CA LEU A 77 -1.59 15.00 -10.19
C LEU A 77 -0.07 14.81 -9.94
N ALA A 78 0.34 14.62 -8.69
CA ALA A 78 1.73 14.33 -8.36
C ALA A 78 2.16 12.96 -8.92
N LEU A 79 1.36 11.91 -8.73
CA LEU A 79 1.62 10.58 -9.28
C LEU A 79 1.71 10.60 -10.81
N GLN A 80 0.88 11.42 -11.48
CA GLN A 80 0.90 11.57 -12.94
C GLN A 80 2.16 12.26 -13.50
N ARG A 81 2.99 12.86 -12.64
CA ARG A 81 4.28 13.50 -13.02
C ARG A 81 5.48 12.59 -12.77
N ILE A 82 5.27 11.43 -12.14
CA ILE A 82 6.36 10.52 -11.81
C ILE A 82 6.70 9.68 -13.04
N GLU A 83 7.98 9.73 -13.39
CA GLU A 83 8.60 8.87 -14.40
C GLU A 83 9.62 7.96 -13.73
N THR A 84 9.52 6.67 -13.99
CA THR A 84 10.45 5.68 -13.44
C THR A 84 10.63 4.49 -14.38
N SER A 85 11.83 3.90 -14.36
CA SER A 85 12.11 2.61 -14.99
C SER A 85 11.83 1.43 -14.06
N GLN A 86 11.55 1.67 -12.78
CA GLN A 86 11.33 0.60 -11.80
C GLN A 86 9.92 0.03 -11.90
N VAL A 87 9.80 -1.30 -11.78
CA VAL A 87 8.50 -1.95 -11.58
C VAL A 87 8.02 -1.64 -10.17
N ILE A 88 7.15 -0.65 -10.03
CA ILE A 88 6.78 -0.06 -8.74
C ILE A 88 5.27 0.15 -8.62
N LEU A 89 4.76 0.01 -7.40
CA LEU A 89 3.47 0.51 -6.96
C LEU A 89 3.71 1.71 -6.03
N LEU A 90 3.05 2.82 -6.34
CA LEU A 90 2.91 3.96 -5.44
C LEU A 90 1.46 4.05 -5.02
N GLN A 91 1.17 4.03 -3.73
CA GLN A 91 -0.19 4.17 -3.23
C GLN A 91 -0.29 5.13 -2.05
N PHE A 92 -1.40 5.86 -2.01
CA PHE A 92 -1.67 6.80 -0.93
C PHE A 92 -2.53 6.17 0.15
N TRP A 93 -2.00 6.16 1.36
CA TRP A 93 -2.71 5.90 2.59
C TRP A 93 -3.25 7.22 3.13
N GLY A 94 -4.51 7.51 2.82
CA GLY A 94 -5.17 8.74 3.23
C GLY A 94 -5.78 8.63 4.62
N LEU A 95 -5.72 9.71 5.39
CA LEU A 95 -6.41 9.80 6.67
C LEU A 95 -7.94 9.81 6.47
N GLU A 96 -8.63 8.96 7.21
CA GLU A 96 -10.08 8.79 7.21
C GLU A 96 -10.58 8.77 8.66
N ASN A 97 -11.64 9.52 8.95
CA ASN A 97 -12.32 9.47 10.24
C ASN A 97 -13.55 8.58 10.13
N ILE A 98 -13.59 7.51 10.92
CA ILE A 98 -14.68 6.55 10.98
C ILE A 98 -15.16 6.52 12.42
N GLU A 99 -16.38 6.99 12.66
CA GLU A 99 -17.02 7.00 13.97
C GLU A 99 -16.15 7.67 15.06
N GLY A 100 -15.48 8.76 14.71
CA GLY A 100 -14.62 9.51 15.63
C GLY A 100 -13.20 8.98 15.78
N ARG A 101 -12.87 7.81 15.19
CA ARG A 101 -11.52 7.23 15.18
C ARG A 101 -10.82 7.46 13.86
N ASN A 102 -9.51 7.67 13.92
CA ASN A 102 -8.70 7.98 12.75
C ASN A 102 -7.98 6.74 12.23
N TYR A 103 -8.07 6.55 10.91
CA TYR A 103 -7.44 5.45 10.21
C TYR A 103 -6.72 5.93 8.97
N LEU A 104 -5.70 5.19 8.57
CA LEU A 104 -5.12 5.27 7.24
C LEU A 104 -5.72 4.17 6.37
N SER A 105 -6.23 4.57 5.21
CA SER A 105 -6.90 3.69 4.26
C SER A 105 -6.42 3.98 2.84
N THR A 106 -6.29 2.94 2.02
CA THR A 106 -6.07 3.08 0.56
C THR A 106 -7.36 3.00 -0.24
N SER A 107 -8.51 2.72 0.41
CA SER A 107 -9.80 2.61 -0.26
C SER A 107 -10.23 3.98 -0.81
N GLY A 108 -10.63 4.02 -2.07
CA GLY A 108 -10.97 5.28 -2.76
C GLY A 108 -9.83 6.31 -2.82
N GLN A 109 -8.58 5.89 -2.64
CA GLN A 109 -7.39 6.74 -2.77
C GLN A 109 -6.68 6.50 -4.10
N PRO A 110 -6.04 7.53 -4.68
CA PRO A 110 -5.26 7.39 -5.90
C PRO A 110 -4.01 6.51 -5.69
N PHE A 111 -3.63 5.79 -6.73
CA PHE A 111 -2.41 4.99 -6.77
C PHE A 111 -1.85 4.93 -8.19
N GLY A 112 -0.57 4.62 -8.33
CA GLY A 112 0.13 4.52 -9.60
C GLY A 112 0.89 3.21 -9.71
N LEU A 113 0.79 2.56 -10.86
CA LEU A 113 1.54 1.35 -11.20
C LEU A 113 2.40 1.61 -12.42
N ARG A 114 3.68 1.23 -12.38
CA ARG A 114 4.52 1.32 -13.58
C ARG A 114 4.12 0.29 -14.64
N TYR A 115 3.78 -0.91 -14.17
CA TYR A 115 3.24 -2.01 -14.96
C TYR A 115 2.20 -2.74 -14.12
N LEU A 116 1.21 -3.36 -14.76
CA LEU A 116 0.19 -4.18 -14.11
C LEU A 116 0.72 -5.55 -13.70
N TYR A 117 1.89 -5.58 -13.06
CA TYR A 117 2.49 -6.79 -12.52
C TYR A 117 1.56 -7.44 -11.51
N LYS A 118 1.20 -8.71 -11.71
CA LYS A 118 0.15 -9.37 -10.93
C LYS A 118 0.42 -9.30 -9.43
N GLY A 119 1.66 -9.50 -9.00
CA GLY A 119 2.03 -9.39 -7.58
C GLY A 119 1.76 -8.00 -6.98
N LEU A 120 2.07 -6.92 -7.70
CA LEU A 120 1.77 -5.55 -7.25
C LEU A 120 0.27 -5.26 -7.26
N CYS A 121 -0.46 -5.78 -8.25
CA CYS A 121 -1.91 -5.67 -8.33
C CYS A 121 -2.60 -6.44 -7.17
N TRP A 122 -2.10 -7.62 -6.82
CA TRP A 122 -2.57 -8.41 -5.69
C TRP A 122 -2.35 -7.68 -4.37
N TYR A 123 -1.15 -7.13 -4.18
CA TYR A 123 -0.84 -6.34 -2.99
C TYR A 123 -1.74 -5.11 -2.89
N ARG A 124 -1.92 -4.36 -3.99
CA ARG A 124 -2.84 -3.21 -4.05
C ARG A 124 -4.26 -3.59 -3.64
N LYS A 125 -4.80 -4.69 -4.19
CA LYS A 125 -6.14 -5.18 -3.87
C LYS A 125 -6.24 -5.60 -2.41
N HIS A 126 -5.21 -6.25 -1.88
CA HIS A 126 -5.17 -6.60 -0.47
C HIS A 126 -5.26 -5.35 0.40
N CYS A 127 -4.44 -4.33 0.14
CA CYS A 127 -4.44 -3.07 0.90
C CYS A 127 -5.79 -2.32 0.90
N GLN A 128 -6.67 -2.52 -0.09
CA GLN A 128 -8.02 -1.91 -0.09
C GLN A 128 -8.89 -2.43 1.06
N GLY A 129 -8.67 -3.66 1.50
CA GLY A 129 -9.43 -4.31 2.56
C GLY A 129 -8.91 -4.06 3.99
N TYR A 130 -7.84 -3.28 4.16
CA TYR A 130 -7.23 -3.00 5.46
C TYR A 130 -7.24 -1.53 5.81
N LYS A 131 -7.32 -1.28 7.11
CA LYS A 131 -7.12 0.04 7.70
C LYS A 131 -6.08 -0.03 8.81
N TYR A 132 -5.25 1.00 8.87
CA TYR A 132 -4.24 1.18 9.90
C TYR A 132 -4.74 2.22 10.89
N SER A 133 -4.90 1.86 12.16
CA SER A 133 -5.27 2.83 13.19
C SER A 133 -4.12 3.81 13.44
N VAL A 134 -4.42 5.09 13.70
CA VAL A 134 -3.41 6.09 14.04
C VAL A 134 -3.54 6.64 15.46
N ASP A 135 -4.59 6.29 16.18
CA ASP A 135 -4.81 6.75 17.55
C ASP A 135 -3.89 6.01 18.53
N LYS A 136 -3.13 6.77 19.33
CA LYS A 136 -2.17 6.18 20.29
C LYS A 136 -2.91 5.71 21.54
N GLY A 137 -2.88 4.42 21.83
CA GLY A 137 -3.19 3.90 23.16
C GLY A 137 -4.50 3.12 23.32
N GLU A 138 -5.22 2.80 22.25
CA GLU A 138 -6.29 1.80 22.36
C GLU A 138 -5.68 0.40 22.27
N ASN A 139 -5.85 -0.40 23.32
CA ASN A 139 -5.63 -1.84 23.22
C ASN A 139 -6.47 -2.35 22.04
N PRO A 140 -5.93 -3.20 21.15
CA PRO A 140 -6.74 -3.83 20.13
C PRO A 140 -7.82 -4.64 20.84
N GLU A 141 -9.03 -4.10 20.96
CA GLU A 141 -10.17 -4.85 21.46
C GLU A 141 -10.25 -6.12 20.61
N GLN A 142 -10.18 -7.25 21.30
CA GLN A 142 -10.18 -8.57 20.71
C GLN A 142 -11.55 -8.80 20.07
N GLY A 143 -11.66 -8.42 18.80
CA GLY A 143 -12.96 -8.31 18.13
C GLY A 143 -12.86 -8.18 16.61
N ARG A 144 -12.28 -9.20 15.96
CA ARG A 144 -12.66 -9.70 14.62
C ARG A 144 -12.73 -8.75 13.41
N GLU A 145 -12.09 -7.59 13.40
CA GLU A 145 -12.06 -6.77 12.18
C GLU A 145 -10.64 -6.51 11.68
N LYS A 146 -10.44 -6.63 10.35
CA LYS A 146 -9.19 -6.34 9.61
C LYS A 146 -8.83 -4.84 9.61
N THR A 147 -9.27 -4.12 10.64
CA THR A 147 -9.44 -2.66 10.67
C THR A 147 -8.49 -2.00 11.70
N HIS A 148 -7.74 -2.79 12.47
CA HIS A 148 -6.88 -2.29 13.57
C HIS A 148 -5.43 -2.76 13.45
N LEU A 149 -4.86 -2.71 12.23
CA LEU A 149 -3.43 -2.97 12.09
C LEU A 149 -2.61 -1.78 12.59
N PHE A 150 -1.45 -2.08 13.16
CA PHE A 150 -0.38 -1.11 13.40
C PHE A 150 0.83 -1.55 12.56
N GLY A 151 1.31 -0.69 11.68
CA GLY A 151 2.39 -1.06 10.74
C GLY A 151 3.18 0.14 10.27
N PRO A 152 4.04 -0.03 9.23
CA PRO A 152 4.88 1.05 8.74
C PRO A 152 4.10 2.34 8.41
N PRO A 153 2.92 2.30 7.74
CA PRO A 153 2.15 3.51 7.48
C PRO A 153 1.73 4.26 8.76
N THR A 154 1.30 3.54 9.81
CA THR A 154 0.97 4.16 11.10
C THR A 154 2.19 4.83 11.73
N ARG A 155 3.34 4.14 11.76
CA ARG A 155 4.56 4.70 12.35
C ARG A 155 5.02 5.94 11.62
N VAL A 156 5.04 5.92 10.29
CA VAL A 156 5.40 7.06 9.46
C VAL A 156 4.48 8.25 9.73
N PHE A 157 3.17 8.01 9.81
CA PHE A 157 2.19 9.05 10.10
C PHE A 157 2.37 9.67 11.49
N GLN A 158 2.52 8.83 12.52
CA GLN A 158 2.64 9.28 13.91
C GLN A 158 3.99 9.94 14.22
N GLN A 159 5.07 9.42 13.65
CA GLN A 159 6.43 9.93 13.88
C GLN A 159 6.77 11.08 12.94
N LYS A 160 6.00 11.26 11.86
CA LYS A 160 6.27 12.27 10.80
C LYS A 160 7.65 12.09 10.17
N LEU A 161 8.15 10.85 10.13
CA LEU A 161 9.45 10.47 9.59
C LEU A 161 9.32 9.37 8.54
N PRO A 162 10.17 9.37 7.50
CA PRO A 162 10.22 8.28 6.52
C PRO A 162 10.58 6.94 7.17
N GLU A 163 10.06 5.85 6.61
CA GLU A 163 10.48 4.50 6.94
C GLU A 163 10.86 3.76 5.66
N SER A 164 11.97 3.01 5.66
CA SER A 164 12.42 2.27 4.48
C SER A 164 13.09 0.96 4.85
N SER A 165 12.98 -0.02 3.96
CA SER A 165 13.72 -1.27 4.05
C SER A 165 14.14 -1.76 2.67
N THR A 166 15.41 -2.14 2.54
CA THR A 166 15.97 -2.75 1.33
C THR A 166 15.44 -4.16 1.09
N HIS A 167 14.85 -4.80 2.12
CA HIS A 167 14.09 -6.03 1.97
C HIS A 167 12.97 -6.14 3.04
N VAL A 168 11.72 -6.36 2.63
CA VAL A 168 10.56 -6.52 3.51
C VAL A 168 10.73 -7.66 4.52
N GLY A 169 11.51 -8.70 4.19
CA GLY A 169 11.78 -9.81 5.09
C GLY A 169 12.59 -9.43 6.34
N TYR A 170 13.15 -8.22 6.39
CA TYR A 170 13.80 -7.70 7.60
C TYR A 170 12.83 -7.21 8.66
N TYR A 171 11.56 -6.99 8.32
CA TYR A 171 10.53 -6.69 9.31
C TYR A 171 10.11 -7.95 10.06
N THR A 172 9.79 -7.80 11.33
CA THR A 172 9.00 -8.78 12.08
C THR A 172 7.51 -8.71 11.69
N ASN A 173 6.72 -9.72 12.02
CA ASN A 173 5.27 -9.69 11.76
C ASN A 173 4.56 -8.68 12.68
N GLU A 174 5.17 -8.35 13.82
CA GLU A 174 4.74 -7.31 14.74
C GLU A 174 4.97 -5.91 14.14
N GLU A 175 6.12 -5.68 13.49
CA GLU A 175 6.42 -4.40 12.85
C GLU A 175 5.68 -4.20 11.53
N PHE A 176 5.41 -5.28 10.80
CA PHE A 176 4.65 -5.21 9.56
C PHE A 176 3.67 -6.40 9.48
N PRO A 177 2.44 -6.24 9.98
CA PRO A 177 1.46 -7.34 10.02
C PRO A 177 1.13 -7.97 8.67
N MET A 178 1.28 -7.22 7.57
CA MET A 178 1.09 -7.72 6.20
C MET A 178 2.36 -8.32 5.58
N ARG A 179 3.49 -8.40 6.30
CA ARG A 179 4.81 -8.80 5.76
C ARG A 179 4.74 -10.08 4.93
N ASP A 180 4.16 -11.14 5.48
CA ASP A 180 4.13 -12.44 4.80
C ASP A 180 3.31 -12.38 3.51
N HIS A 181 2.20 -11.63 3.49
CA HIS A 181 1.43 -11.38 2.27
C HIS A 181 2.20 -10.53 1.25
N VAL A 182 2.85 -9.46 1.71
CA VAL A 182 3.71 -8.59 0.88
C VAL A 182 4.79 -9.43 0.18
N LEU A 183 5.44 -10.34 0.91
CA LEU A 183 6.45 -11.25 0.37
C LEU A 183 5.87 -12.24 -0.65
N GLN A 184 4.69 -12.80 -0.39
CA GLN A 184 3.94 -13.68 -1.31
C GLN A 184 3.56 -12.95 -2.61
N CYS A 185 3.26 -11.66 -2.54
CA CYS A 185 3.05 -10.79 -3.70
C CYS A 185 4.33 -10.48 -4.49
N GLY A 186 5.47 -11.06 -4.10
CA GLY A 186 6.75 -10.83 -4.77
C GLY A 186 7.40 -9.50 -4.42
N VAL A 187 6.80 -8.67 -3.56
CA VAL A 187 7.41 -7.41 -3.12
C VAL A 187 8.69 -7.70 -2.34
N ARG A 188 9.71 -6.89 -2.59
CA ARG A 188 11.02 -7.01 -1.95
C ARG A 188 11.38 -5.74 -1.22
N THR A 189 11.31 -4.58 -1.85
CA THR A 189 11.76 -3.31 -1.24
C THR A 189 10.57 -2.45 -0.82
N TYR A 190 10.72 -1.74 0.29
CA TYR A 190 9.67 -0.91 0.91
C TYR A 190 10.18 0.49 1.23
N LEU A 191 9.35 1.49 0.98
CA LEU A 191 9.55 2.86 1.41
C LEU A 191 8.20 3.51 1.69
N ALA A 192 8.11 4.27 2.78
CA ALA A 192 6.93 5.06 3.11
C ALA A 192 7.34 6.48 3.54
N LEU A 193 6.59 7.46 3.04
CA LEU A 193 6.87 8.89 3.17
C LEU A 193 5.64 9.62 3.75
N PRO A 194 5.80 10.45 4.79
CA PRO A 194 4.68 11.23 5.32
C PRO A 194 4.28 12.34 4.34
N VAL A 195 2.97 12.58 4.22
CA VAL A 195 2.40 13.71 3.45
C VAL A 195 1.90 14.75 4.42
N PHE A 196 2.30 16.00 4.24
CA PHE A 196 1.94 17.10 5.13
C PHE A 196 0.96 18.07 4.49
N GLU A 197 0.09 18.66 5.31
CA GLU A 197 -0.65 19.85 4.93
C GLU A 197 0.30 21.06 4.82
N PRO A 198 0.14 21.95 3.82
CA PRO A 198 1.07 23.06 3.58
C PRO A 198 1.21 24.06 4.73
N ILE A 199 0.14 24.29 5.51
CA ILE A 199 0.07 25.37 6.50
C ILE A 199 0.47 24.84 7.88
N GLU A 200 -0.31 23.93 8.44
CA GLU A 200 -0.13 23.46 9.83
C GLU A 200 0.93 22.36 9.97
N LYS A 201 1.45 21.83 8.85
CA LYS A 201 2.42 20.71 8.81
C LYS A 201 1.92 19.48 9.59
N ASN A 202 0.61 19.32 9.64
CA ASN A 202 -0.03 18.10 10.12
C ASN A 202 0.14 17.02 9.06
N CYS A 203 0.42 15.79 9.51
CA CYS A 203 0.50 14.65 8.60
C CYS A 203 -0.93 14.30 8.19
N ILE A 204 -1.21 14.30 6.89
CA ILE A 204 -2.54 14.07 6.30
C ILE A 204 -2.63 12.71 5.59
N GLY A 205 -1.52 11.98 5.55
CA GLY A 205 -1.45 10.63 5.01
C GLY A 205 -0.02 10.18 4.79
N VAL A 206 0.15 9.05 4.11
CA VAL A 206 1.44 8.44 3.80
C VAL A 206 1.44 7.99 2.34
N ILE A 207 2.52 8.28 1.60
CA ILE A 207 2.78 7.66 0.30
C ILE A 207 3.65 6.43 0.53
N GLU A 208 3.14 5.27 0.17
CA GLU A 208 3.86 4.01 0.19
C GLU A 208 4.36 3.68 -1.21
N LEU A 209 5.61 3.22 -1.28
CA LEU A 209 6.31 2.78 -2.47
C LEU A 209 6.81 1.36 -2.25
N VAL A 210 6.43 0.46 -3.14
CA VAL A 210 6.89 -0.93 -3.10
C VAL A 210 7.31 -1.43 -4.47
N THR A 211 8.37 -2.22 -4.49
CA THR A 211 8.88 -2.85 -5.72
C THR A 211 9.25 -4.31 -5.49
N VAL A 212 9.16 -5.09 -6.56
CA VAL A 212 9.49 -6.53 -6.60
C VAL A 212 10.99 -6.78 -6.78
N TRP A 213 11.77 -5.74 -7.09
CA TRP A 213 13.21 -5.86 -7.28
C TRP A 213 13.96 -5.74 -5.94
N LYS A 214 14.98 -6.60 -5.76
CA LYS A 214 15.92 -6.52 -4.63
C LYS A 214 16.93 -5.42 -4.89
N GLY A 215 17.18 -4.56 -3.90
CA GLY A 215 18.26 -3.56 -3.98
C GLY A 215 17.99 -2.40 -4.94
N GLY A 216 16.76 -2.24 -5.43
CA GLY A 216 16.36 -1.00 -6.11
C GLY A 216 16.44 0.14 -5.10
N TYR A 217 17.36 1.08 -5.30
CA TYR A 217 17.42 2.30 -4.51
C TYR A 217 16.15 3.11 -4.80
N LEU A 218 15.11 2.94 -3.97
CA LEU A 218 13.91 3.78 -4.01
C LEU A 218 14.23 5.24 -3.65
N THR A 219 15.46 5.53 -3.19
CA THR A 219 15.95 6.88 -2.88
C THR A 219 15.93 7.81 -4.08
N CYS A 220 16.15 7.34 -5.31
CA CYS A 220 15.98 8.17 -6.51
C CYS A 220 14.51 8.53 -6.78
N GLU A 221 13.57 7.67 -6.37
CA GLU A 221 12.13 7.92 -6.51
C GLU A 221 11.61 8.86 -5.42
N VAL A 222 12.31 8.97 -4.28
CA VAL A 222 12.00 9.94 -3.22
C VAL A 222 11.97 11.36 -3.78
N GLU A 223 13.03 11.81 -4.47
CA GLU A 223 13.07 13.18 -5.00
C GLU A 223 11.93 13.45 -5.99
N ARG A 224 11.60 12.46 -6.82
CA ARG A 224 10.53 12.54 -7.83
C ARG A 224 9.13 12.62 -7.21
N VAL A 225 8.92 11.97 -6.07
CA VAL A 225 7.64 11.98 -5.35
C VAL A 225 7.51 13.23 -4.48
N LEU A 226 8.59 13.67 -3.85
CA LEU A 226 8.57 14.79 -2.92
C LEU A 226 8.53 16.16 -3.60
N ASN A 227 9.19 16.32 -4.76
CA ASN A 227 9.23 17.60 -5.49
C ASN A 227 7.83 18.11 -5.90
N PRO A 228 6.94 17.28 -6.48
CA PRO A 228 5.58 17.71 -6.84
C PRO A 228 4.65 17.90 -5.64
N LEU A 229 4.97 17.29 -4.48
CA LEU A 229 4.14 17.33 -3.26
C LEU A 229 4.57 18.46 -2.29
N GLU A 230 5.53 19.31 -2.67
CA GLU A 230 6.11 20.37 -1.82
C GLU A 230 6.63 19.88 -0.45
N VAL A 231 6.96 18.60 -0.35
CA VAL A 231 7.51 18.03 0.88
C VAL A 231 8.97 18.48 0.98
N ARG A 232 9.23 19.50 1.81
CA ARG A 232 10.57 20.10 1.90
C ARG A 232 11.61 19.05 2.33
N PRO A 233 12.67 18.81 1.54
CA PRO A 233 13.61 17.71 1.77
C PRO A 233 14.55 17.87 2.98
N ILE A 234 14.53 19.02 3.65
CA ILE A 234 15.62 19.43 4.58
C ILE A 234 15.76 18.46 5.77
N SER A 235 14.68 17.81 6.21
CA SER A 235 14.74 16.77 7.25
C SER A 235 14.88 15.34 6.70
N LEU A 236 14.46 15.08 5.46
CA LEU A 236 14.59 13.76 4.82
C LEU A 236 16.02 13.48 4.35
N PHE A 237 16.74 14.47 3.81
CA PHE A 237 18.13 14.30 3.39
C PHE A 237 19.05 13.93 4.56
N LEU A 238 18.77 14.44 5.76
CA LEU A 238 19.50 14.08 6.98
C LEU A 238 19.11 12.68 7.48
N ALA A 239 17.83 12.32 7.42
CA ALA A 239 17.35 10.98 7.79
C ALA A 239 17.92 9.88 6.86
N PHE A 240 17.94 10.09 5.54
CA PHE A 240 18.54 9.14 4.60
C PHE A 240 20.07 9.10 4.68
N ARG A 241 20.74 10.21 4.99
CA ARG A 241 22.18 10.20 5.29
C ARG A 241 22.51 9.46 6.58
N GLN A 242 21.68 9.55 7.62
CA GLN A 242 21.86 8.79 8.85
C GLN A 242 21.68 7.28 8.64
N ILE A 243 20.72 6.86 7.80
CA ILE A 243 20.55 5.44 7.45
C ILE A 243 21.79 4.88 6.72
N HIS A 244 22.45 5.69 5.87
CA HIS A 244 23.73 5.32 5.25
C HIS A 244 24.93 5.29 6.21
N ILE A 245 24.91 6.10 7.28
CA ILE A 245 26.00 6.15 8.27
C ILE A 245 25.87 5.02 9.31
N VAL A 246 24.65 4.59 9.66
CA VAL A 246 24.43 3.56 10.71
C VAL A 246 24.68 2.12 10.23
N ARG A 247 24.89 1.89 8.92
CA ARG A 247 25.20 0.55 8.36
C ARG A 247 26.64 0.34 7.91
N VAL A 248 27.54 1.27 8.22
CA VAL A 248 29.00 1.07 8.11
C VAL A 248 29.61 1.25 9.50
N SER A 249 29.43 0.23 10.34
CA SER A 249 30.20 0.02 11.57
C SER A 249 30.20 -1.47 11.89
#